data_AF-A0A354QAR6-F1
#
_entry.id   AF-A0A354QAR6-F1
#
_cell.length_a   1.000
_cell.length_b   1.000
_cell.length_c   1.000
_cell.angle_alpha   90.00
_cell.angle_beta   90.00
_cell.angle_gamma   90.00
#
_symmetry.space_group_name_H-M   'P 1'
#
loop_
_entity.id
_entity.type
_entity.pdbx_description
1 polymer ?
#
loop_
_entity_poly.entity_id
_entity_poly.type
_entity_poly.pdbx_seq_one_letter_code
_entity_poly.pdbx_strand_id
1 'polypeptide(L)' 'MEQGTLIGTILAWFMLLFAMTFDFATLSVNAGNVIYFLDTPSLMIVFGGTIASTFISHPMGDAKG' A
#
# COMPACT_ATOMS: atom_id res chain seq x y z
N MET A 1 -12.25 -14.30 -5.62
CA MET A 1 -12.09 -13.50 -4.38
C MET A 1 -13.43 -13.38 -3.73
N GLU A 2 -13.49 -13.59 -2.42
CA GLU A 2 -14.72 -13.44 -1.65
C GLU A 2 -15.22 -11.98 -1.74
N GLN A 3 -16.53 -11.77 -1.85
CA GLN A 3 -17.14 -10.44 -2.04
C GLN A 3 -16.77 -9.49 -0.89
N GLY A 4 -16.64 -10.00 0.34
CA GLY A 4 -16.18 -9.23 1.50
C GLY A 4 -14.73 -8.74 1.38
N THR A 5 -13.84 -9.56 0.83
CA THR A 5 -12.43 -9.16 0.60
C THR A 5 -12.37 -8.05 -0.44
N LEU A 6 -13.10 -8.18 -1.55
CA LEU A 6 -13.08 -7.18 -2.62
C LEU A 6 -13.58 -5.82 -2.14
N ILE A 7 -14.71 -5.77 -1.44
CA ILE A 7 -15.28 -4.52 -0.93
C ILE A 7 -14.38 -3.92 0.17
N GLY A 8 -13.88 -4.76 1.09
CA GLY A 8 -13.01 -4.32 2.17
C GLY A 8 -11.70 -3.71 1.66
N THR A 9 -11.07 -4.34 0.66
CA THR A 9 -9.85 -3.81 0.06
C THR A 9 -10.10 -2.46 -0.62
N ILE A 10 -11.18 -2.32 -1.39
CA ILE A 10 -11.52 -1.04 -2.05
C ILE A 10 -11.74 0.06 -1.01
N LEU A 11 -12.49 -0.22 0.06
CA LEU A 11 -12.75 0.75 1.12
C LEU A 11 -11.46 1.16 1.85
N ALA A 12 -10.56 0.21 2.12
CA ALA A 12 -9.28 0.48 2.76
C ALA A 12 -8.41 1.43 1.93
N TRP A 13 -8.30 1.19 0.62
CA TRP A 13 -7.56 2.08 -0.28
C TRP A 13 -8.17 3.48 -0.38
N PHE A 14 -9.50 3.58 -0.41
CA PHE A 14 -10.19 4.87 -0.41
C PHE A 14 -9.93 5.66 0.87
N MET A 15 -10.09 5.01 2.04
CA MET A 15 -9.82 5.63 3.35
C MET A 15 -8.37 6.09 3.48
N LEU A 16 -7.42 5.28 3.00
CA LEU A 16 -6.00 5.60 3.02
C LEU A 16 -5.67 6.82 2.13
N LEU A 17 -6.22 6.87 0.91
CA LEU A 17 -6.06 8.03 0.01
C LEU A 17 -6.69 9.30 0.58
N PHE A 18 -7.86 9.19 1.21
CA PHE A 18 -8.48 10.32 1.89
C PHE A 18 -7.61 10.82 3.06
N ALA A 19 -7.08 9.92 3.88
CA ALA A 19 -6.21 10.27 5.00
C ALA A 19 -4.90 10.97 4.55
N MET A 20 -4.32 10.56 3.41
CA MET A 20 -3.10 11.20 2.88
C MET A 20 -3.34 12.59 2.28
N THR A 21 -4.57 12.88 1.88
CA THR A 21 -4.92 14.14 1.17
C THR A 21 -5.66 15.14 2.06
N PHE A 22 -6.22 14.72 3.18
CA PHE A 22 -6.99 15.58 4.08
C PHE A 22 -6.08 16.38 5.03
N ASP A 23 -6.21 17.70 5.00
CA ASP A 23 -5.53 18.61 5.92
C ASP A 23 -6.46 19.06 7.05
N PHE A 24 -6.14 18.70 8.30
CA PHE A 24 -6.93 19.08 9.47
C PHE A 24 -6.82 20.56 9.86
N ALA A 25 -5.77 21.27 9.43
CA ALA A 25 -5.59 22.69 9.75
C ALA A 25 -6.48 23.58 8.88
N THR A 26 -6.68 23.19 7.62
CA THR A 26 -7.47 23.95 6.64
C THR A 26 -8.82 23.30 6.30
N LEU A 27 -9.06 22.08 6.79
CA LEU A 27 -10.21 21.24 6.44
C LEU A 27 -10.41 21.12 4.91
N SER A 28 -9.29 21.01 4.20
CA SER A 28 -9.25 20.96 2.74
C SER A 28 -8.59 19.67 2.25
N VAL A 29 -8.91 19.28 1.01
CA VAL A 29 -8.29 18.13 0.35
C VAL A 29 -7.21 18.62 -0.59
N ASN A 30 -5.96 18.24 -0.31
CA ASN A 30 -4.81 18.52 -1.15
C ASN A 30 -4.28 17.22 -1.77
N ALA A 31 -4.68 16.95 -3.00
CA ALA A 31 -4.26 15.78 -3.77
C ALA A 31 -2.74 15.77 -4.08
N GLY A 32 -2.07 16.93 -4.05
CA GLY A 32 -0.62 17.03 -4.27
C GLY A 32 0.20 16.36 -3.18
N ASN A 33 -0.37 16.17 -1.98
CA ASN A 33 0.34 15.55 -0.86
C ASN A 33 0.62 14.05 -1.06
N VAL A 34 -0.13 13.36 -1.93
CA VAL A 34 0.06 11.91 -2.19
C VAL A 34 1.46 11.60 -2.72
N ILE A 35 2.07 12.54 -3.46
CA ILE A 35 3.40 12.35 -4.06
C ILE A 35 4.48 12.16 -2.98
N TYR A 36 4.31 12.75 -1.80
CA TYR A 36 5.25 12.58 -0.69
C TYR A 36 5.21 11.19 -0.05
N PHE A 37 4.13 10.44 -0.27
CA PHE A 37 3.97 9.07 0.25
C PHE A 37 4.47 8.00 -0.74
N LEU A 38 4.83 8.39 -1.97
CA LEU A 38 5.26 7.49 -3.04
C LEU A 38 6.65 7.86 -3.53
N ASP A 39 7.68 7.39 -2.81
CA ASP A 39 9.07 7.52 -3.22
C ASP A 39 9.68 6.16 -3.59
N THR A 40 10.51 6.13 -4.64
CA THR A 40 11.18 4.91 -5.10
C THR A 40 12.01 4.23 -4.00
N PRO A 41 12.78 4.96 -3.15
CA PRO A 41 13.51 4.35 -2.06
C PRO A 41 12.63 3.58 -1.06
N SER A 42 11.52 4.16 -0.57
CA SER A 42 10.65 3.50 0.39
C SER A 42 9.98 2.25 -0.20
N LEU A 43 9.54 2.31 -1.46
CA LEU A 43 8.96 1.16 -2.15
C LEU A 43 9.96 0.01 -2.27
N MET A 44 11.22 0.31 -2.62
CA MET A 44 12.27 -0.70 -2.74
C MET A 44 12.61 -1.37 -1.40
N ILE A 45 12.61 -0.61 -0.30
CA ILE A 45 12.91 -1.15 1.03
C ILE A 45 11.77 -2.06 1.50
N VAL A 46 10.52 -1.60 1.40
CA VAL A 46 9.36 -2.34 1.94
C VAL A 46 8.99 -3.51 1.04
N PHE A 47 8.70 -3.26 -0.24
CA PHE A 47 8.31 -4.34 -1.15
C PHE A 47 9.50 -5.24 -1.50
N GLY A 48 10.65 -4.65 -1.82
CA GLY A 48 11.85 -5.43 -2.17
C GLY A 48 12.32 -6.30 -1.01
N GLY A 49 12.38 -5.75 0.22
CA GLY A 49 12.74 -6.52 1.41
C GLY A 49 11.74 -7.64 1.73
N THR A 50 10.44 -7.35 1.60
CA THR A 50 9.40 -8.36 1.87
C THR A 50 9.43 -9.48 0.83
N ILE A 51 9.51 -9.16 -0.46
CA ILE A 51 9.55 -10.17 -1.53
C ILE A 51 10.82 -11.00 -1.44
N ALA A 52 11.99 -10.36 -1.24
CA ALA A 52 13.25 -11.07 -1.11
C ALA A 52 13.26 -12.00 0.12
N SER A 53 12.75 -11.55 1.27
CA SER A 53 12.67 -12.37 2.47
C SER A 53 11.72 -13.56 2.31
N THR A 54 10.62 -13.42 1.57
CA THR A 54 9.73 -14.54 1.22
C THR A 54 10.46 -15.60 0.40
N PHE A 55 11.28 -15.21 -0.60
CA PHE A 55 12.06 -16.15 -1.41
C PHE A 55 13.22 -16.79 -0.67
N ILE A 56 13.75 -16.15 0.36
CA ILE A 56 14.75 -16.77 1.24
C ILE A 56 14.10 -17.79 2.17
N SER A 57 12.88 -17.50 2.64
CA SER A 57 12.19 -18.33 3.65
C SER A 57 11.41 -19.51 3.07
N HIS A 58 11.04 -19.46 1.79
CA HIS A 58 10.22 -20.49 1.16
C HIS A 58 10.86 -20.99 -0.14
N PRO A 59 10.87 -22.30 -0.41
CA PRO A 59 11.28 -22.81 -1.70
C PRO A 59 10.37 -22.22 -2.80
N MET A 60 10.96 -21.86 -3.93
CA MET A 60 10.27 -21.12 -5.01
C MET A 60 9.00 -21.83 -5.55
N GLY A 61 8.90 -23.15 -5.37
CA GLY A 61 7.70 -23.92 -5.71
C GLY A 61 6.48 -23.53 -4.88
N ASP A 62 6.68 -23.24 -3.59
CA ASP A 62 5.59 -22.86 -2.67
C ASP A 62 5.29 -21.36 -2.74
N ALA A 63 6.29 -20.52 -3.05
CA ALA A 63 6.12 -19.07 -3.18
C ALA A 63 5.37 -18.63 -4.47
N LYS A 64 5.21 -19.53 -5.43
CA LYS A 64 4.53 -19.27 -6.72
C LYS A 64 3.03 -19.61 -6.69
N GLY A 65 2.58 -20.33 -5.66
CA GLY A 65 1.24 -20.90 -5.53
C GLY A 65 0.20 -19.94 -4.98
#